data_AF-A0A1C6PXJ0-F1
#
_entry.id   AF-A0A1C6PXJ0-F1
#
_cell.length_a   1.000
_cell.length_b   1.000
_cell.length_c   1.000
_cell.angle_alpha   90.00
_cell.angle_beta   90.00
_cell.angle_gamma   90.00
#
_symmetry.space_group_name_H-M   'P 1'
#
loop_
_entity.id
_entity.type
_entity.pdbx_description
1 polymer ?
#
loop_
_entity_poly.entity_id
_entity_poly.type
_entity_poly.pdbx_seq_one_letter_code
_entity_poly.pdbx_strand_id
1 'polypeptide(L)'
;MPSSKSDVKPGAQPATAGPPLSDRGDHQLTTSSTGTPEDPGHHPPHSSPRCARWRRIPVDLAREAAGRSAVTRIDRAVRCQLSAHDEGEHFGLLTDTGTYGTALWLRWHGPDEAQLVVLPDCPVTAPGPDGDGCRLFADHTSHHTWEDALEQTPERS
;
A
#
# COMPACT_ATOMS: atom_id res chain seq x y z
N MET A 1 14.80 -44.68 18.82
CA MET A 1 13.50 -45.20 19.30
C MET A 1 13.60 -45.36 20.81
N PRO A 2 12.60 -45.01 21.63
CA PRO A 2 11.16 -45.24 21.48
C PRO A 2 10.39 -43.94 21.12
N SER A 3 9.33 -43.88 20.31
CA SER A 3 8.05 -44.59 20.28
C SER A 3 7.21 -44.44 21.55
N SER A 4 6.25 -43.52 21.52
CA SER A 4 4.95 -43.70 22.19
C SER A 4 3.89 -42.84 21.49
N LYS A 5 3.02 -43.52 20.73
CA LYS A 5 1.67 -43.09 20.35
C LYS A 5 0.74 -43.32 21.55
N SER A 6 -0.31 -42.51 21.67
CA SER A 6 -1.67 -42.87 22.14
C SER A 6 -2.55 -41.62 21.92
N ASP A 7 -3.47 -41.56 20.95
CA ASP A 7 -4.79 -42.20 20.81
C ASP A 7 -5.89 -41.63 21.73
N VAL A 8 -6.96 -41.16 21.05
CA VAL A 8 -8.41 -41.21 21.42
C VAL A 8 -8.88 -40.24 22.52
N LYS A 9 -9.98 -39.48 22.38
CA LYS A 9 -11.35 -39.85 21.95
C LYS A 9 -12.21 -38.63 21.52
N PRO A 10 -13.30 -38.83 20.73
CA PRO A 10 -14.22 -37.77 20.28
C PRO A 10 -15.34 -37.51 21.29
N GLY A 11 -15.87 -36.29 21.26
CA GLY A 11 -17.10 -35.90 21.95
C GLY A 11 -18.08 -35.26 20.96
N ALA A 12 -19.05 -36.05 20.49
CA ALA A 12 -20.26 -35.57 19.82
C ALA A 12 -21.35 -35.37 20.87
N GLN A 13 -22.19 -34.32 20.75
CA GLN A 13 -23.63 -34.25 21.11
C GLN A 13 -24.26 -33.00 20.42
N PRO A 14 -25.59 -32.77 20.44
CA PRO A 14 -26.58 -33.33 19.52
C PRO A 14 -27.41 -32.26 18.78
N ALA A 15 -28.25 -32.72 17.84
CA ALA A 15 -29.23 -31.94 17.09
C ALA A 15 -30.47 -31.56 17.92
N THR A 16 -31.10 -30.43 17.58
CA THR A 16 -32.52 -30.14 17.87
C THR A 16 -33.19 -29.48 16.67
N ALA A 17 -34.33 -30.05 16.28
CA ALA A 17 -35.23 -29.64 15.20
C ALA A 17 -36.16 -28.47 15.63
N GLY A 18 -36.71 -27.74 14.64
CA GLY A 18 -37.67 -26.61 14.75
C GLY A 18 -39.09 -27.02 15.20
N PRO A 19 -40.23 -26.45 14.70
CA PRO A 19 -40.56 -25.30 13.82
C PRO A 19 -41.67 -24.40 14.51
N PRO A 20 -42.66 -23.66 13.92
CA PRO A 20 -43.07 -23.43 12.51
C PRO A 20 -43.47 -21.98 12.09
N LEU A 21 -43.81 -21.90 10.80
CA LEU A 21 -44.43 -20.82 10.02
C LEU A 21 -45.76 -20.25 10.57
N SER A 22 -46.01 -18.96 10.28
CA SER A 22 -47.32 -18.34 10.01
C SER A 22 -47.04 -17.02 9.28
N ASP A 23 -47.21 -16.95 7.96
CA ASP A 23 -48.44 -16.76 7.16
C ASP A 23 -49.00 -15.31 7.22
N ARG A 24 -48.86 -14.65 6.07
CA ARG A 24 -49.74 -13.66 5.43
C ARG A 24 -50.22 -12.44 6.24
N GLY A 25 -49.60 -11.31 5.90
CA GLY A 25 -50.28 -10.02 5.81
C GLY A 25 -50.02 -9.46 4.41
N ASP A 26 -51.10 -9.28 3.66
CA ASP A 26 -51.13 -8.98 2.24
C ASP A 26 -51.72 -7.56 2.08
N HIS A 27 -51.41 -6.91 0.95
CA HIS A 27 -52.03 -5.68 0.42
C HIS A 27 -51.78 -4.33 1.15
N GLN A 28 -50.98 -3.43 0.55
CA GLN A 28 -51.50 -2.40 -0.38
C GLN A 28 -50.46 -1.31 -0.71
N LEU A 29 -50.34 -1.10 -2.02
CA LEU A 29 -50.32 0.18 -2.74
C LEU A 29 -49.13 1.16 -2.66
N THR A 30 -48.90 1.67 -3.86
CA THR A 30 -48.27 2.93 -4.25
C THR A 30 -46.74 2.92 -4.38
N THR A 31 -46.34 2.77 -5.64
CA THR A 31 -45.16 3.40 -6.22
C THR A 31 -45.21 4.91 -5.96
N SER A 32 -44.56 5.35 -4.88
CA SER A 32 -44.12 6.72 -4.74
C SER A 32 -42.62 6.70 -4.90
N SER A 33 -42.17 7.07 -6.10
CA SER A 33 -40.81 7.50 -6.38
C SER A 33 -40.46 8.63 -5.41
N THR A 34 -39.96 8.26 -4.25
CA THR A 34 -39.23 9.17 -3.37
C THR A 34 -37.81 9.07 -3.89
N GLY A 35 -37.41 10.10 -4.64
CA GLY A 35 -36.02 10.22 -5.09
C GLY A 35 -35.12 9.97 -3.90
N THR A 36 -34.33 8.90 -4.01
CA THR A 36 -33.17 8.70 -3.14
C THR A 36 -32.41 10.02 -3.15
N PRO A 37 -32.10 10.64 -1.99
CA PRO A 37 -31.17 11.74 -2.00
C PRO A 37 -29.91 11.21 -2.66
N GLU A 38 -29.60 11.77 -3.82
CA GLU A 38 -28.39 11.47 -4.56
C GLU A 38 -27.25 11.73 -3.58
N ASP A 39 -26.63 10.64 -3.12
CA ASP A 39 -25.43 10.67 -2.29
C ASP A 39 -24.44 11.59 -3.02
N PRO A 40 -24.14 12.79 -2.49
CA PRO A 40 -23.27 13.72 -3.17
C PRO A 40 -21.85 13.17 -3.04
N GLY A 41 -21.47 12.33 -4.00
CA GLY A 41 -20.14 11.78 -4.13
C GLY A 41 -19.72 10.99 -2.90
N HIS A 42 -19.87 9.67 -2.99
CA HIS A 42 -18.78 8.79 -2.59
C HIS A 42 -17.55 9.15 -3.45
N HIS A 43 -16.89 10.26 -3.12
CA HIS A 43 -15.48 10.40 -3.41
C HIS A 43 -14.83 9.25 -2.63
N PRO A 44 -14.26 8.22 -3.30
CA PRO A 44 -13.29 7.40 -2.60
C PRO A 44 -12.24 8.36 -2.05
N PRO A 45 -11.61 8.07 -0.91
CA PRO A 45 -10.54 8.92 -0.42
C PRO A 45 -9.43 8.92 -1.49
N HIS A 46 -9.40 9.94 -2.35
CA HIS A 46 -8.20 10.35 -3.06
C HIS A 46 -7.15 10.89 -2.08
N SER A 47 -7.45 10.91 -0.78
CA SER A 47 -6.51 10.85 0.32
C SER A 47 -5.73 9.53 0.29
N SER A 48 -4.93 9.32 -0.76
CA SER A 48 -4.11 8.14 -0.88
C SER A 48 -2.76 8.38 -0.24
N PRO A 49 -2.53 7.93 1.01
CA PRO A 49 -1.17 7.77 1.49
C PRO A 49 -0.49 6.79 0.54
N ARG A 50 0.72 7.12 0.09
CA ARG A 50 1.69 6.27 -0.62
C ARG A 50 1.36 4.77 -0.62
N CYS A 51 1.61 4.11 -1.76
CA CYS A 51 1.39 2.67 -1.93
C CYS A 51 1.79 1.86 -0.68
N ALA A 52 0.82 1.16 -0.10
CA ALA A 52 1.00 0.45 1.17
C ALA A 52 1.84 -0.83 1.04
N ARG A 53 2.32 -1.17 -0.17
CA ARG A 53 3.06 -2.39 -0.42
C ARG A 53 4.46 -2.32 0.20
N TRP A 54 4.75 -3.34 1.01
CA TRP A 54 6.08 -3.58 1.57
C TRP A 54 6.75 -4.77 0.89
N ARG A 55 8.08 -4.70 0.80
CA ARG A 55 8.90 -5.81 0.32
C ARG A 55 10.03 -6.07 1.31
N ARG A 56 10.18 -7.33 1.72
CA ARG A 56 11.42 -7.80 2.36
C ARG A 56 12.51 -7.87 1.31
N ILE A 57 13.68 -7.36 1.66
CA ILE A 57 14.83 -7.35 0.78
C ILE A 57 15.52 -8.73 0.86
N PRO A 58 15.66 -9.46 -0.26
CA PRO A 58 16.48 -10.67 -0.29
C PRO A 58 17.89 -10.41 0.25
N VAL A 59 18.45 -11.36 0.98
CA VAL A 59 19.75 -11.20 1.68
C VAL A 59 20.86 -10.82 0.70
N ASP A 60 20.87 -11.41 -0.49
CA ASP A 60 21.87 -11.12 -1.51
C ASP A 60 21.79 -9.68 -2.02
N LEU A 61 20.57 -9.19 -2.25
CA LEU A 61 20.33 -7.79 -2.63
C LEU A 61 20.65 -6.82 -1.49
N ALA A 62 20.34 -7.18 -0.24
CA ALA A 62 20.67 -6.32 0.90
C ALA A 62 22.20 -6.17 1.06
N ARG A 63 22.96 -7.25 0.85
CA ARG A 63 24.43 -7.23 0.87
C ARG A 63 25.01 -6.45 -0.32
N GLU A 64 24.46 -6.65 -1.51
CA GLU A 64 24.85 -5.89 -2.70
C GLU A 64 24.59 -4.39 -2.51
N ALA A 65 23.43 -4.02 -1.98
CA ALA A 65 23.08 -2.64 -1.67
C ALA A 65 24.02 -2.02 -0.64
N ALA A 66 24.38 -2.75 0.43
CA ALA A 66 25.34 -2.29 1.42
C ALA A 66 26.74 -2.08 0.82
N GLY A 67 27.15 -2.91 -0.15
CA GLY A 67 28.42 -2.73 -0.87
C GLY A 67 28.46 -1.52 -1.80
N ARG A 68 27.30 -0.99 -2.20
CA ARG A 68 27.16 0.19 -3.07
C ARG A 68 26.82 1.47 -2.30
N SER A 69 26.53 1.36 -1.02
CA SER A 69 26.04 2.46 -0.21
C SER A 69 27.17 3.18 0.52
N ALA A 70 27.03 4.50 0.67
CA ALA A 70 27.83 5.27 1.61
C ALA A 70 27.43 5.01 3.08
N VAL A 71 26.27 4.39 3.33
CA VAL A 71 25.81 4.01 4.68
C VAL A 71 26.07 2.53 4.97
N THR A 72 26.36 2.23 6.24
CA THR A 72 26.75 0.88 6.68
C THR A 72 25.57 -0.08 6.90
N ARG A 73 24.33 0.42 6.87
CA ARG A 73 23.14 -0.38 7.16
C ARG A 73 22.01 -0.07 6.19
N ILE A 74 21.63 -1.10 5.45
CA ILE A 74 20.41 -1.13 4.63
C ILE A 74 19.30 -1.81 5.44
N ASP A 75 18.10 -1.25 5.39
CA ASP A 75 16.93 -1.84 6.04
C ASP A 75 16.61 -3.22 5.44
N ARG A 76 15.99 -4.10 6.24
CA ARG A 76 15.63 -5.46 5.78
C ARG A 76 14.32 -5.50 5.01
N ALA A 77 13.58 -4.41 5.02
CA ALA A 77 12.34 -4.26 4.28
C ALA A 77 12.18 -2.80 3.87
N VAL A 78 11.53 -2.59 2.74
CA VAL A 78 11.28 -1.26 2.18
C VAL A 78 9.82 -1.15 1.77
N ARG A 79 9.23 0.03 1.96
CA ARG A 79 7.88 0.37 1.47
C ARG A 79 7.98 0.99 0.09
N CYS A 80 6.99 0.74 -0.77
CA CYS A 80 6.85 1.50 -1.99
C CYS A 80 6.74 3.00 -1.67
N GLN A 81 7.48 3.83 -2.39
CA GLN A 81 7.51 5.27 -2.21
C GLN A 81 6.56 6.02 -3.13
N LEU A 82 6.08 5.37 -4.20
CA LEU A 82 5.13 5.94 -5.15
C LEU A 82 3.78 6.21 -4.48
N SER A 83 2.98 7.09 -5.08
CA SER A 83 1.56 7.28 -4.75
C SER A 83 0.80 5.97 -4.81
N ALA A 84 -0.40 5.90 -4.23
CA ALA A 84 -1.18 4.66 -4.25
C ALA A 84 -1.40 4.16 -5.68
N HIS A 85 -1.12 2.88 -5.89
CA HIS A 85 -1.30 2.19 -7.15
C HIS A 85 -1.53 0.71 -6.86
N ASP A 86 -2.42 0.09 -7.65
CA ASP A 86 -2.81 -1.32 -7.48
C ASP A 86 -1.98 -2.25 -8.38
N GLU A 87 -1.54 -1.75 -9.53
CA GLU A 87 -0.81 -2.50 -10.55
C GLU A 87 0.52 -1.84 -10.90
N GLY A 88 1.39 -2.60 -11.57
CA GLY A 88 2.68 -2.12 -12.03
C GLY A 88 3.82 -2.34 -11.03
N GLU A 89 4.93 -1.67 -11.30
CA GLU A 89 6.17 -1.87 -10.56
C GLU A 89 6.21 -1.01 -9.32
N HIS A 90 6.75 -1.58 -8.25
CA HIS A 90 6.92 -0.86 -7.01
C HIS A 90 8.38 -0.46 -6.83
N PHE A 91 8.58 0.70 -6.24
CA PHE A 91 9.91 1.28 -6.03
C PHE A 91 10.10 1.71 -4.59
N GLY A 92 11.14 1.19 -3.94
CA GLY A 92 11.49 1.46 -2.57
C GLY A 92 12.91 1.99 -2.47
N LEU A 93 13.06 3.20 -1.95
CA LEU A 93 14.36 3.81 -1.73
C LEU A 93 15.13 3.04 -0.66
N LEU A 94 16.38 2.69 -0.96
CA LEU A 94 17.26 2.02 0.00
C LEU A 94 18.25 3.01 0.62
N THR A 95 18.89 3.81 -0.22
CA THR A 95 19.97 4.71 0.18
C THR A 95 20.32 5.63 -0.98
N ASP A 96 20.92 6.78 -0.68
CA ASP A 96 21.71 7.53 -1.65
C ASP A 96 22.96 6.73 -2.05
N THR A 97 23.44 6.88 -3.29
CA THR A 97 24.66 6.20 -3.78
C THR A 97 25.95 6.94 -3.42
N GLY A 98 25.86 8.10 -2.78
CA GLY A 98 26.96 9.04 -2.59
C GLY A 98 27.32 9.84 -3.83
N THR A 99 26.73 9.52 -5.00
CA THR A 99 26.84 10.33 -6.21
C THR A 99 25.67 11.29 -6.25
N TYR A 100 25.99 12.59 -6.28
CA TYR A 100 24.99 13.66 -6.24
C TYR A 100 23.91 13.46 -7.31
N GLY A 101 22.65 13.48 -6.89
CA GLY A 101 21.50 13.36 -7.77
C GLY A 101 21.18 11.93 -8.20
N THR A 102 21.67 10.91 -7.51
CA THR A 102 21.30 9.51 -7.78
C THR A 102 21.16 8.69 -6.51
N ALA A 103 20.12 7.87 -6.48
CA ALA A 103 19.83 6.98 -5.36
C ALA A 103 19.71 5.51 -5.78
N LEU A 104 19.94 4.62 -4.83
CA LEU A 104 19.75 3.19 -4.98
C LEU A 104 18.33 2.81 -4.54
N TRP A 105 17.63 2.15 -5.45
CA TRP A 105 16.26 1.73 -5.30
C TRP A 105 16.13 0.21 -5.42
N LEU A 106 15.18 -0.36 -4.69
CA LEU A 106 14.64 -1.68 -4.97
C LEU A 106 13.44 -1.53 -5.90
N ARG A 107 13.49 -2.15 -7.07
CA ARG A 107 12.37 -2.31 -8.01
C ARG A 107 11.83 -3.72 -7.90
N TRP A 108 10.52 -3.88 -7.75
CA TRP A 108 9.91 -5.22 -7.72
C TRP A 108 8.56 -5.27 -8.40
N HIS A 109 8.25 -6.46 -8.92
CA HIS A 109 6.94 -6.81 -9.48
C HIS A 109 6.53 -8.16 -8.88
N GLY A 110 5.37 -8.20 -8.22
CA GLY A 110 4.92 -9.41 -7.51
C GLY A 110 5.89 -9.88 -6.40
N PRO A 111 5.77 -11.12 -5.91
CA PRO A 111 6.51 -11.64 -4.76
C PRO A 111 7.92 -12.19 -5.06
N ASP A 112 8.25 -12.48 -6.32
CA ASP A 112 9.49 -13.20 -6.66
C ASP A 112 10.50 -12.36 -7.43
N GLU A 113 10.05 -11.32 -8.14
CA GLU A 113 10.93 -10.47 -8.95
C GLU A 113 11.30 -9.21 -8.16
N ALA A 114 12.57 -9.08 -7.76
CA ALA A 114 13.10 -7.88 -7.16
C ALA A 114 14.54 -7.64 -7.65
N GLN A 115 14.87 -6.39 -7.93
CA GLN A 115 16.17 -5.99 -8.44
C GLN A 115 16.61 -4.65 -7.86
N LEU A 116 17.92 -4.47 -7.75
CA LEU A 116 18.51 -3.17 -7.41
C LEU A 116 18.69 -2.34 -8.68
N VAL A 117 18.28 -1.08 -8.62
CA VAL A 117 18.46 -0.11 -9.71
C VAL A 117 18.98 1.19 -9.13
N VAL A 118 19.91 1.83 -9.85
CA VAL A 118 20.35 3.20 -9.54
C VAL A 118 19.58 4.13 -10.45
N LEU A 119 18.86 5.09 -9.86
CA LEU A 119 18.02 6.03 -10.61
C LEU A 119 18.39 7.46 -10.24
N PRO A 120 18.34 8.39 -11.21
CA PRO A 120 18.53 9.81 -10.93
C PRO A 120 17.38 10.34 -10.08
N ASP A 121 17.70 11.25 -9.17
CA ASP A 121 16.70 11.96 -8.39
C ASP A 121 15.87 12.88 -9.29
N CYS A 122 14.62 13.12 -8.88
CA CYS A 122 13.75 14.02 -9.59
C CYS A 122 14.26 15.46 -9.48
N PRO A 123 14.46 16.17 -10.62
CA PRO A 123 15.02 17.52 -10.61
C PRO A 123 14.00 18.59 -10.17
N VAL A 124 12.75 18.19 -9.98
CA VAL A 124 11.66 19.11 -9.63
C VAL A 124 11.78 19.48 -8.16
N THR A 125 11.62 20.77 -7.90
CA THR A 125 11.57 21.37 -6.56
C THR A 125 10.18 21.90 -6.29
N ALA A 126 9.77 21.87 -5.02
CA ALA A 126 8.48 22.38 -4.60
C ALA A 126 8.35 23.88 -4.93
N PRO A 127 7.17 24.35 -5.38
CA PRO A 127 6.94 25.77 -5.55
C PRO A 127 6.92 26.45 -4.18
N GLY A 128 7.89 27.33 -3.91
CA GLY A 128 7.99 28.06 -2.65
C GLY A 128 9.40 28.52 -2.35
N PRO A 129 9.58 29.38 -1.33
CA PRO A 129 10.90 29.91 -0.97
C PRO A 129 11.86 28.83 -0.44
N ASP A 130 11.34 27.76 0.14
CA ASP A 130 12.13 26.65 0.69
C ASP A 130 12.56 25.63 -0.36
N GLY A 131 11.80 25.49 -1.46
CA GLY A 131 12.21 24.74 -2.65
C GLY A 131 12.51 23.25 -2.43
N ASP A 132 11.83 22.58 -1.49
CA ASP A 132 12.09 21.18 -1.17
C ASP A 132 12.10 20.29 -2.42
N GLY A 133 13.21 19.58 -2.64
CA GLY A 133 13.39 18.67 -3.78
C GLY A 133 12.52 17.41 -3.66
N CYS A 134 12.10 16.87 -4.80
CA CYS A 134 11.28 15.67 -4.81
C CYS A 134 12.15 14.48 -4.40
N ARG A 135 11.70 13.70 -3.41
CA ARG A 135 12.48 12.55 -2.88
C ARG A 135 12.29 11.26 -3.71
N LEU A 136 11.83 11.39 -4.94
CA LEU A 136 11.58 10.30 -5.89
C LEU A 136 12.54 10.41 -7.07
N PHE A 137 12.56 9.39 -7.93
CA PHE A 137 13.41 9.35 -9.12
C PHE A 137 12.80 10.13 -10.32
N ALA A 138 13.62 10.59 -11.27
CA ALA A 138 13.21 11.52 -12.33
C ALA A 138 11.96 11.14 -13.16
N ASP A 139 11.77 9.85 -13.47
CA ASP A 139 10.63 9.37 -14.26
C ASP A 139 9.48 8.82 -13.41
N HIS A 140 9.32 9.29 -12.17
CA HIS A 140 8.21 8.85 -11.33
C HIS A 140 6.88 9.33 -11.92
N THR A 141 5.92 8.41 -12.07
CA THR A 141 4.58 8.72 -12.60
C THR A 141 3.61 9.21 -11.51
N SER A 142 4.05 9.19 -10.25
CA SER A 142 3.30 9.64 -9.09
C SER A 142 3.33 11.16 -8.93
N HIS A 143 2.41 11.70 -8.14
CA HIS A 143 2.47 13.05 -7.62
C HIS A 143 3.81 13.32 -6.93
N HIS A 144 4.27 14.57 -6.99
CA HIS A 144 5.46 14.95 -6.25
C HIS A 144 5.19 14.85 -4.76
N THR A 145 6.23 14.57 -3.98
CA THR A 145 6.06 14.25 -2.55
C THR A 145 5.43 15.36 -1.70
N TRP A 146 5.44 16.61 -2.18
CA TRP A 146 4.77 17.75 -1.54
C TRP A 146 3.32 17.94 -1.98
N GLU A 147 2.92 17.46 -3.16
CA GLU A 147 1.53 17.54 -3.64
C GLU A 147 0.63 16.66 -2.78
N ASP A 148 1.13 15.51 -2.31
CA ASP A 148 0.48 14.67 -1.31
C ASP A 148 0.15 15.41 0.00
N ALA A 149 0.84 16.52 0.31
CA ALA A 149 0.66 17.29 1.54
C ALA A 149 -0.27 18.51 1.38
N LEU A 150 -0.40 19.06 0.16
CA LEU A 150 -1.11 20.32 -0.10
C LEU A 150 -2.64 20.18 -0.14
N GLU A 151 -3.19 18.97 -0.28
CA GLU A 151 -4.64 18.73 -0.23
C GLU A 151 -5.26 18.83 1.19
N GLN A 152 -4.51 19.26 2.21
CA GLN A 152 -5.00 19.32 3.61
C GLN A 152 -5.17 20.72 4.19
N THR A 153 -5.16 21.79 3.40
CA THR A 153 -5.60 23.11 3.88
C THR A 153 -7.08 23.33 3.53
N PRO A 154 -8.04 23.14 4.46
CA PRO A 154 -9.37 23.68 4.25
C PRO A 154 -9.22 25.19 4.19
N GLU A 155 -9.72 25.76 3.10
CA GLU A 155 -9.68 27.18 2.80
C GLU A 155 -10.51 27.88 3.87
N ARG A 156 -9.83 28.40 4.90
CA ARG A 156 -10.48 29.13 5.98
C ARG A 156 -10.87 30.51 5.44
N SER A 157 -12.11 30.62 5.01
CA SER A 157 -12.83 31.87 4.77
C SER A 157 -12.86 32.75 6.01
#